data_AF-A0A831YCY3-F1
#
_entry.id   AF-A0A831YCY3-F1
#
_cell.length_a   1.000
_cell.length_b   1.000
_cell.length_c   1.000
_cell.angle_alpha   90.00
_cell.angle_beta   90.00
_cell.angle_gamma   90.00
#
_symmetry.space_group_name_H-M   'P 1'
#
loop_
_entity.id
_entity.type
_entity.pdbx_description
1 polymer ?
#
loop_
_entity_poly.entity_id
_entity_poly.type
_entity_poly.pdbx_seq_one_letter_code
_entity_poly.pdbx_strand_id
1 'polypeptide(L)'
;MKILHRYIFKNFVKRFFILIGIFSIVITSSQLLHLPNFAYGMNILDFLNLLILIDVSFLKYQILFGFFIAWLLVGIHIRESNEIYAIYSLGVSKKNLLKPVFVSTV
;
A
#
# COMPACT_ATOMS: atom_id res chain seq x y z
N MET A 1 -3.07 -6.80 -24.81
CA MET A 1 -2.32 -6.15 -23.70
C MET A 1 -2.60 -6.71 -22.29
N LYS A 2 -3.35 -7.83 -22.13
CA LYS A 2 -3.68 -8.39 -20.80
C LYS A 2 -2.44 -8.71 -19.95
N ILE A 3 -1.34 -9.13 -20.58
CA ILE A 3 -0.08 -9.49 -19.91
C ILE A 3 0.56 -8.27 -19.24
N LEU A 4 0.67 -7.13 -19.95
CA LEU A 4 1.22 -5.88 -19.40
C LEU A 4 0.38 -5.39 -18.20
N HIS A 5 -0.95 -5.37 -18.34
CA HIS A 5 -1.84 -4.96 -17.24
C HIS A 5 -1.71 -5.89 -16.03
N ARG A 6 -1.64 -7.21 -16.26
CA ARG A 6 -1.44 -8.19 -15.20
C ARG A 6 -0.10 -8.02 -14.49
N TYR A 7 0.96 -7.70 -15.23
CA TYR A 7 2.28 -7.41 -14.69
C TYR A 7 2.26 -6.18 -13.77
N ILE A 8 1.73 -5.06 -14.29
CA ILE A 8 1.59 -3.81 -13.53
C ILE A 8 0.77 -4.04 -12.26
N PHE A 9 -0.36 -4.73 -12.38
CA PHE A 9 -1.23 -5.03 -11.25
C PHE A 9 -0.54 -5.94 -10.21
N LYS A 10 0.19 -6.98 -10.64
CA LYS A 10 0.94 -7.86 -9.72
C LYS A 10 2.01 -7.06 -8.94
N ASN A 11 2.70 -6.14 -9.61
CA ASN A 11 3.67 -5.26 -8.96
C ASN A 11 3.01 -4.29 -7.98
N PHE A 12 1.83 -3.76 -8.32
CA PHE A 12 1.02 -2.95 -7.41
C PHE A 12 0.61 -3.73 -6.16
N VAL A 13 -0.03 -4.89 -6.32
CA VAL A 13 -0.53 -5.72 -5.20
C VAL A 13 0.61 -6.07 -4.23
N LYS A 14 1.77 -6.46 -4.77
CA LYS A 14 2.95 -6.76 -3.95
C LYS A 14 3.37 -5.55 -3.10
N ARG A 15 3.51 -4.38 -3.71
CA ARG A 15 3.93 -3.14 -3.01
C ARG A 15 2.87 -2.64 -2.04
N PHE A 16 1.60 -2.78 -2.38
CA PHE A 16 0.46 -2.39 -1.55
C PHE A 16 0.42 -3.18 -0.23
N PHE A 17 0.51 -4.51 -0.28
CA PHE A 17 0.54 -5.32 0.95
C PHE A 17 1.78 -5.05 1.81
N ILE A 18 2.94 -4.82 1.19
CA ILE A 18 4.14 -4.41 1.92
C ILE A 18 3.93 -3.07 2.63
N LEU A 19 3.33 -2.09 1.95
CA LEU A 19 3.05 -0.77 2.54
C LEU A 19 2.03 -0.84 3.67
N ILE A 20 0.97 -1.66 3.56
CA ILE A 20 0.03 -1.87 4.66
C ILE A 20 0.76 -2.42 5.89
N GLY A 21 1.62 -3.42 5.71
CA GLY A 21 2.41 -3.97 6.82
C GLY A 21 3.31 -2.92 7.47
N ILE A 22 3.98 -2.08 6.67
CA ILE A 22 4.81 -0.98 7.18
C ILE A 22 3.95 0.04 7.94
N PHE A 23 2.79 0.44 7.40
CA PHE A 23 1.92 1.40 8.06
C PHE A 23 1.32 0.87 9.36
N SER A 24 0.97 -0.41 9.43
CA SER A 24 0.50 -1.05 10.66
C SER A 24 1.54 -0.92 11.77
N ILE A 25 2.81 -1.22 11.48
CA ILE A 25 3.93 -1.07 12.43
C ILE A 25 4.12 0.40 12.83
N VAL A 26 4.13 1.31 11.86
CA VAL A 26 4.35 2.74 12.13
C VAL A 26 3.24 3.32 13.01
N ILE A 27 1.98 2.98 12.71
CA ILE A 27 0.81 3.51 13.42
C ILE A 27 0.75 2.93 14.83
N THR A 28 0.86 1.61 14.98
CA THR A 28 0.88 0.98 16.32
C THR A 28 2.01 1.55 17.17
N SER A 29 3.21 1.71 16.61
CA SER A 29 4.34 2.34 17.30
C SER A 29 4.05 3.79 17.71
N SER A 30 3.43 4.58 16.83
CA SER A 30 3.06 5.97 17.14
C SER A 30 2.00 6.05 18.23
N GLN A 31 1.00 5.18 18.21
CA GLN A 31 -0.10 5.22 19.17
C GLN A 31 0.30 4.67 20.54
N LEU A 32 1.28 3.75 20.59
CA LEU A 32 1.89 3.27 21.84
C LEU A 32 2.46 4.41 22.69
N LEU A 33 2.99 5.46 22.06
CA LEU A 33 3.54 6.63 22.76
C LEU A 33 2.48 7.51 23.42
N HIS A 34 1.23 7.37 23.00
CA HIS A 34 0.09 8.15 23.50
C HIS A 34 -0.83 7.33 24.41
N LEU A 35 -0.41 6.13 24.80
CA LEU A 35 -1.25 5.28 25.62
C LEU A 35 -1.41 5.84 27.05
N PRO A 36 -2.63 5.81 27.58
CA PRO A 36 -2.90 6.19 28.96
C PRO A 36 -2.24 5.21 29.94
N ASN A 37 -1.92 5.68 31.14
CA ASN A 37 -1.16 4.94 32.16
C ASN A 37 -1.75 3.56 32.52
N PHE A 38 -3.06 3.34 32.34
CA PHE A 38 -3.68 2.04 32.61
C PHE A 38 -3.20 0.93 31.66
N ALA A 39 -2.71 1.29 30.46
CA ALA A 39 -2.24 0.31 29.48
C ALA A 39 -0.98 -0.43 29.95
N TYR A 40 -0.17 0.18 30.83
CA TYR A 40 1.05 -0.45 31.38
C TYR A 40 0.74 -1.50 32.46
N GLY A 41 -0.48 -1.51 33.01
CA GLY A 41 -0.92 -2.50 34.00
C GLY A 41 -1.73 -3.66 33.41
N MET A 42 -1.95 -3.68 32.10
CA MET A 42 -2.79 -4.69 31.44
C MET A 42 -2.05 -6.02 31.27
N ASN A 43 -2.82 -7.11 31.25
CA ASN A 43 -2.29 -8.42 30.87
C ASN A 43 -1.84 -8.39 29.39
N ILE A 44 -0.85 -9.23 29.06
CA ILE A 44 -0.26 -9.27 27.72
C ILE A 44 -1.30 -9.56 26.61
N LEU A 45 -2.32 -10.37 26.90
CA LEU A 45 -3.39 -10.70 25.96
C LEU A 45 -4.28 -9.49 25.68
N ASP A 46 -4.64 -8.74 26.71
CA ASP A 46 -5.47 -7.55 26.56
C ASP A 46 -4.70 -6.42 25.85
N PHE A 47 -3.39 -6.34 26.10
CA PHE A 47 -2.49 -5.44 25.38
C PHE A 47 -2.40 -5.77 23.88
N LEU A 48 -2.30 -7.06 23.51
CA LEU A 48 -2.32 -7.48 22.11
C LEU A 48 -3.66 -7.16 21.43
N ASN A 49 -4.78 -7.38 22.13
CA ASN A 49 -6.10 -7.01 21.62
C ASN A 49 -6.21 -5.49 21.39
N LEU A 50 -5.65 -4.69 22.29
CA LEU A 50 -5.60 -3.24 22.16
C LEU A 50 -4.78 -2.81 20.94
N LEU A 51 -3.61 -3.41 20.71
CA LEU A 51 -2.81 -3.15 19.52
C LEU A 51 -3.55 -3.43 18.21
N ILE A 52 -4.25 -4.56 18.14
CA ILE A 52 -5.08 -4.91 16.98
C ILE A 52 -6.20 -3.88 16.79
N LEU A 53 -6.86 -3.47 17.88
CA LEU A 53 -7.96 -2.50 17.83
C LEU A 53 -7.50 -1.12 17.34
N ILE A 54 -6.32 -0.68 17.81
CA ILE A 54 -5.68 0.53 17.30
C ILE A 54 -5.44 0.38 15.79
N ASP A 55 -4.80 -0.71 15.36
CA ASP A 55 -4.46 -0.89 13.95
C ASP A 55 -5.70 -0.87 13.04
N VAL A 56 -6.74 -1.59 13.45
CA VAL A 56 -8.05 -1.62 12.77
C VAL A 56 -8.68 -0.23 12.69
N SER A 57 -8.55 0.59 13.75
CA SER A 57 -9.10 1.96 13.77
C SER A 57 -8.48 2.86 12.69
N PHE A 58 -7.23 2.58 12.29
CA PHE A 58 -6.53 3.34 11.26
C PHE A 58 -6.50 2.66 9.89
N LEU A 59 -7.05 1.45 9.77
CA LEU A 59 -7.01 0.64 8.55
C LEU A 59 -7.53 1.39 7.30
N LYS A 60 -8.56 2.22 7.46
CA LYS A 60 -9.08 3.07 6.37
C LYS A 60 -8.01 4.03 5.83
N TYR A 61 -7.24 4.67 6.70
CA TYR A 61 -6.16 5.56 6.30
C TYR A 61 -4.98 4.79 5.71
N GLN A 62 -4.63 3.64 6.30
CA GLN A 62 -3.58 2.76 5.78
C GLN A 62 -3.85 2.31 4.36
N ILE A 63 -5.09 1.88 4.08
CA ILE A 63 -5.53 1.47 2.74
C ILE A 63 -5.43 2.66 1.78
N LEU A 64 -5.94 3.82 2.16
CA LEU A 64 -5.94 5.01 1.30
C LEU A 64 -4.51 5.44 0.94
N PHE A 65 -3.65 5.67 1.94
CA PHE A 65 -2.27 6.06 1.68
C PHE A 65 -1.47 4.96 1.00
N GLY A 66 -1.69 3.70 1.39
CA GLY A 66 -1.05 2.53 0.79
C GLY A 66 -1.37 2.43 -0.69
N PHE A 67 -2.62 2.69 -1.07
CA PHE A 67 -3.06 2.62 -2.46
C PHE A 67 -2.34 3.66 -3.33
N PHE A 68 -2.34 4.92 -2.90
CA PHE A 68 -1.70 6.00 -3.66
C PHE A 68 -0.19 5.82 -3.76
N ILE A 69 0.47 5.51 -2.65
CA ILE A 69 1.93 5.38 -2.61
C ILE A 69 2.36 4.13 -3.39
N ALA A 70 1.62 3.02 -3.31
CA ALA A 70 1.92 1.82 -4.10
C ALA A 70 1.89 2.10 -5.61
N TRP A 71 0.86 2.80 -6.09
CA TRP A 71 0.76 3.16 -7.51
C TRP A 71 1.88 4.08 -7.97
N LEU A 72 2.22 5.06 -7.14
CA LEU A 72 3.33 5.98 -7.41
C LEU A 72 4.66 5.21 -7.51
N LEU A 73 4.93 4.28 -6.58
CA LEU A 73 6.13 3.44 -6.60
C LEU A 73 6.18 2.50 -7.81
N VAL A 74 5.04 1.95 -8.26
CA VAL A 74 5.00 1.18 -9.51
C VAL A 74 5.35 2.06 -10.71
N GLY A 75 4.80 3.28 -10.78
CA GLY A 75 5.13 4.23 -11.85
C GLY A 75 6.61 4.60 -11.88
N ILE A 76 7.20 4.88 -10.72
CA ILE A 76 8.65 5.15 -10.59
C ILE A 76 9.46 3.94 -11.06
N HIS A 77 9.09 2.73 -10.61
CA HIS A 77 9.83 1.52 -10.97
C HIS A 77 9.87 1.27 -12.48
N ILE A 78 8.73 1.37 -13.16
CA ILE A 78 8.65 1.19 -14.62
C ILE A 78 9.48 2.28 -15.32
N ARG A 79 9.54 3.50 -14.77
CA ARG A 79 10.37 4.60 -15.30
C ARG A 79 11.86 4.30 -15.14
N GLU A 80 12.29 3.93 -13.95
CA GLU A 80 13.71 3.67 -13.62
C GLU A 80 14.26 2.44 -14.35
N SER A 81 13.43 1.43 -14.57
CA SER A 81 13.80 0.25 -15.36
C SER A 81 13.77 0.49 -16.88
N ASN A 82 13.54 1.73 -17.33
CA ASN A 82 13.37 2.11 -18.74
C ASN A 82 12.25 1.36 -19.50
N GLU A 83 11.42 0.59 -18.79
CA GLU A 83 10.29 -0.14 -19.35
C GLU A 83 9.27 0.82 -19.99
N ILE A 84 9.14 2.04 -19.44
CA ILE A 84 8.26 3.07 -20.01
C ILE A 84 8.61 3.35 -21.47
N TYR A 85 9.89 3.49 -21.82
CA TYR A 85 10.31 3.79 -23.18
C TYR A 85 10.05 2.63 -24.14
N ALA A 86 10.29 1.39 -23.69
CA ALA A 86 9.97 0.19 -24.44
C ALA A 86 8.46 0.02 -24.68
N ILE A 87 7.63 0.39 -23.69
CA ILE A 87 6.17 0.35 -23.83
C ILE A 87 5.69 1.41 -24.83
N TYR A 88 6.25 2.61 -24.81
CA TYR A 88 5.90 3.65 -25.79
C TYR A 88 6.38 3.34 -27.21
N SER A 89 7.56 2.73 -27.38
CA SER A 89 8.04 2.34 -28.71
C SER A 89 7.18 1.25 -29.36
N LEU A 90 6.45 0.47 -28.57
CA LEU A 90 5.43 -0.48 -29.03
C LEU A 90 4.07 0.18 -29.38
N GLY A 91 4.00 1.52 -29.40
CA GLY A 91 2.80 2.27 -29.78
C GLY A 91 1.71 2.31 -28.69
N VAL A 92 2.04 1.97 -27.45
CA VAL A 92 1.08 1.93 -26.34
C VAL A 92 0.82 3.35 -25.83
N SER A 93 -0.44 3.78 -25.89
CA SER A 93 -0.82 5.11 -25.41
C SER A 93 -0.84 5.23 -23.88
N LYS A 94 -0.63 6.46 -23.38
CA LYS A 94 -0.78 6.82 -21.95
C LYS A 94 -2.08 6.31 -21.33
N LYS A 95 -3.19 6.42 -22.07
CA LYS A 95 -4.52 5.98 -21.61
C LYS A 95 -4.57 4.48 -21.36
N ASN A 96 -3.90 3.66 -22.18
CA ASN A 96 -3.83 2.23 -21.95
C ASN A 96 -3.00 1.89 -20.72
N LEU A 97 -1.89 2.58 -20.47
CA LEU A 97 -1.05 2.39 -19.27
C LEU A 97 -1.80 2.67 -17.96
N LEU A 98 -2.75 3.62 -17.97
CA LEU A 98 -3.54 3.99 -16.79
C LEU A 98 -4.75 3.07 -16.52
N LYS A 99 -5.20 2.27 -17.50
CA LYS A 99 -6.31 1.32 -17.31
C LYS A 99 -6.20 0.44 -16.04
N PRO A 100 -5.05 -0.18 -15.72
CA PRO A 100 -4.94 -1.01 -14.52
C PRO A 100 -5.10 -0.21 -13.21
N VAL A 101 -4.80 1.10 -13.22
CA VAL A 101 -5.09 1.99 -12.08
C VAL A 101 -6.59 2.12 -11.89
N PHE A 102 -7.33 2.44 -12.96
CA PHE A 102 -8.78 2.61 -12.90
C PHE A 102 -9.54 1.32 -12.58
N VAL A 103 -9.07 0.17 -13.05
CA VAL A 103 -9.64 -1.14 -12.69
C VAL A 103 -9.42 -1.45 -11.22
N SER A 104 -8.34 -0.97 -10.61
CA SER A 104 -8.08 -1.18 -9.18
C SER A 104 -8.81 -0.20 -8.26
N THR A 105 -9.36 0.89 -8.80
CA THR A 105 -10.14 1.88 -8.03
C THR A 105 -11.64 1.62 -8.03
N VAL A 106 -12.15 0.82 -8.98
CA VAL A 106 -13.57 0.46 -9.15
C VAL A 106 -13.83 -0.88 -8.48
#